data_AF-E2SLP9-F1
#
_entry.id   AF-E2SLP9-F1
#
_cell.length_a   1.000
_cell.length_b   1.000
_cell.length_c   1.000
_cell.angle_alpha   90.00
_cell.angle_beta   90.00
_cell.angle_gamma   90.00
#
_symmetry.space_group_name_H-M   'P 1'
#
loop_
_entity.id
_entity.type
_entity.pdbx_description
1 polymer ?
#
loop_
_entity_poly.entity_id
_entity_poly.type
_entity_poly.pdbx_seq_one_letter_code
_entity_poly.pdbx_strand_id
1 'polypeptide(L)'
;MEYGKNAELSIWLRFLPVFAIQFGMSCLGIIIVIIKNHESLSTYGVVKKHSILSIIGCLVCAIPTVLFLFWNKELHGFFPFQGMFLTNDILQTPIPQNIILYLLVMLVWGFGESLFYVILSQKVNSLKKPKGLLNVGALLSALIAILIHGMLGFDMAIILEAMATFILMYGSIVVKEKQRIQ
;
A
#
# COMPACT_ATOMS: atom_id res chain seq x y z
N MET A 1 6.00 18.26 11.62
CA MET A 1 5.08 18.29 10.45
C MET A 1 4.70 19.70 9.99
N GLU A 2 5.14 20.77 10.67
CA GLU A 2 4.76 22.16 10.33
C GLU A 2 5.23 22.60 8.94
N TYR A 3 6.44 22.23 8.53
CA TYR A 3 6.97 22.54 7.19
C TYR A 3 6.04 22.08 6.06
N GLY A 4 5.53 20.84 6.15
CA GLY A 4 4.61 20.29 5.16
C GLY A 4 3.23 20.94 5.18
N LYS A 5 2.85 21.66 6.24
CA LYS A 5 1.54 22.34 6.37
C LYS A 5 1.62 23.85 6.09
N ASN A 6 2.82 24.40 5.89
CA ASN A 6 2.99 25.82 5.61
C ASN A 6 2.51 26.17 4.19
N ALA A 7 1.33 26.79 4.08
CA ALA A 7 0.73 27.17 2.81
C ALA A 7 1.45 28.30 2.07
N GLU A 8 2.38 29.02 2.72
CA GLU A 8 3.22 30.04 2.06
C GLU A 8 4.28 29.41 1.15
N LEU A 9 4.64 28.15 1.40
CA LEU A 9 5.58 27.40 0.56
C LEU A 9 4.85 26.79 -0.64
N SER A 10 5.56 26.73 -1.77
CA SER A 10 5.04 26.04 -2.95
C SER A 10 4.73 24.57 -2.63
N ILE A 11 3.69 24.03 -3.25
CA ILE A 11 3.29 22.64 -3.05
C ILE A 11 4.45 21.66 -3.33
N TRP A 12 5.34 21.99 -4.28
CA TRP A 12 6.50 21.17 -4.63
C TRP A 12 7.48 21.06 -3.47
N LEU A 13 7.78 22.18 -2.80
CA LEU A 13 8.70 22.19 -1.66
C LEU A 13 8.13 21.38 -0.49
N ARG A 14 6.80 21.43 -0.28
CA ARG A 14 6.11 20.66 0.76
C ARG A 14 6.03 19.17 0.41
N PHE A 15 5.82 18.86 -0.87
CA PHE A 15 5.60 17.49 -1.37
C PHE A 15 6.88 16.69 -1.53
N LEU A 16 7.93 17.28 -2.12
CA LEU A 16 9.16 16.56 -2.48
C LEU A 16 9.82 15.83 -1.30
N PRO A 17 9.94 16.40 -0.09
CA PRO A 17 10.50 15.68 1.05
C PRO A 17 9.66 14.47 1.46
N VAL A 18 8.33 14.61 1.48
CA VAL A 18 7.39 13.52 1.82
C VAL A 18 7.48 12.43 0.77
N PHE A 19 7.50 12.82 -0.51
CA PHE A 19 7.67 11.92 -1.64
C PHE A 19 9.00 11.17 -1.56
N ALA A 20 10.12 11.86 -1.30
CA ALA A 20 11.45 11.25 -1.23
C ALA A 20 11.56 10.22 -0.09
N ILE A 21 11.02 10.54 1.09
CA ILE A 21 10.98 9.62 2.23
C ILE A 21 10.16 8.38 1.88
N GLN A 22 8.97 8.57 1.30
CA GLN A 22 8.07 7.46 0.98
C GLN A 22 8.58 6.61 -0.19
N PHE A 23 9.20 7.23 -1.19
CA PHE A 23 9.91 6.51 -2.24
C PHE A 23 11.07 5.69 -1.67
N GLY A 24 11.82 6.26 -0.72
CA GLY A 24 12.90 5.56 -0.02
C GLY A 24 12.42 4.32 0.72
N MET A 25 11.35 4.46 1.51
CA MET A 25 10.80 3.37 2.32
C MET A 25 10.12 2.29 1.48
N SER A 26 9.32 2.68 0.49
CA SER A 26 8.43 1.75 -0.23
C SER A 26 8.98 1.29 -1.58
N CYS A 27 9.86 2.03 -2.25
CA CYS A 27 10.28 1.73 -3.62
C CYS A 27 11.77 1.41 -3.76
N LEU A 28 12.66 2.12 -3.05
CA LEU A 28 14.10 2.04 -3.31
C LEU A 28 14.67 0.63 -3.11
N GLY A 29 14.31 -0.03 -2.01
CA GLY A 29 14.75 -1.40 -1.73
C GLY A 29 14.29 -2.40 -2.79
N ILE A 30 13.05 -2.25 -3.26
CA ILE A 30 12.48 -3.07 -4.35
C ILE A 30 13.29 -2.89 -5.63
N ILE A 31 13.51 -1.64 -6.04
CA ILE A 31 14.20 -1.31 -7.29
C ILE A 31 15.60 -1.91 -7.28
N ILE A 32 16.32 -1.80 -6.16
CA ILE A 32 17.63 -2.41 -5.98
C ILE A 32 17.57 -3.93 -6.13
N VAL A 33 16.60 -4.60 -5.49
CA VAL A 33 16.41 -6.06 -5.58
C VAL A 33 16.13 -6.49 -7.02
N ILE A 34 15.23 -5.79 -7.71
CA ILE A 34 14.84 -6.10 -9.10
C ILE A 34 16.04 -5.95 -10.04
N ILE A 35 16.75 -4.81 -9.96
CA ILE A 35 17.92 -4.54 -10.80
C ILE A 35 19.04 -5.55 -10.53
N LYS A 36 19.40 -5.76 -9.26
CA LYS A 36 20.51 -6.64 -8.87
C LYS A 36 20.29 -8.10 -9.28
N ASN A 37 19.04 -8.57 -9.22
CA ASN A 37 18.71 -9.96 -9.56
C ASN A 37 18.26 -10.15 -11.00
N HIS A 38 18.23 -9.09 -11.82
CA HIS A 38 17.69 -9.10 -13.18
C HIS A 38 16.26 -9.66 -13.26
N GLU A 39 15.43 -9.34 -12.27
CA GLU A 39 14.05 -9.78 -12.19
C GLU A 39 13.13 -8.81 -12.93
N SER A 40 11.95 -9.27 -13.34
CA SER A 40 10.92 -8.43 -13.97
C SER A 40 9.70 -8.32 -13.07
N LEU A 41 8.87 -7.28 -13.27
CA LEU A 41 7.62 -7.12 -12.51
C LEU A 41 6.64 -8.29 -12.74
N SER A 42 6.71 -8.97 -13.88
CA SER A 42 5.90 -10.16 -14.15
C SER A 42 6.30 -11.34 -13.24
N THR A 43 7.56 -11.46 -12.84
CA THR A 43 8.00 -12.40 -11.79
C THR A 43 7.22 -12.21 -10.50
N TYR A 44 6.80 -10.98 -10.20
CA TYR A 44 6.07 -10.60 -9.01
C TYR A 44 4.55 -10.59 -9.18
N GLY A 45 4.04 -10.93 -10.36
CA GLY A 45 2.59 -11.07 -10.62
C GLY A 45 1.95 -9.85 -11.28
N VAL A 46 2.74 -8.89 -11.78
CA VAL A 46 2.22 -7.84 -12.67
C VAL A 46 2.02 -8.44 -14.07
N VAL A 47 0.90 -9.15 -14.23
CA VAL A 47 0.50 -9.84 -15.47
C VAL A 47 -0.98 -9.60 -15.76
N LYS A 48 -1.39 -9.72 -17.04
CA LYS A 48 -2.81 -9.58 -17.42
C LYS A 48 -3.67 -10.80 -17.04
N LYS A 49 -3.08 -11.99 -17.01
CA LYS A 49 -3.79 -13.24 -16.70
C LYS A 49 -4.34 -13.18 -15.26
N HIS A 50 -5.62 -13.47 -15.07
CA HIS A 50 -6.31 -13.44 -13.77
C HIS A 50 -6.24 -12.10 -13.00
N SER A 51 -5.91 -10.99 -13.66
CA SER A 51 -5.84 -9.68 -12.99
C SER A 51 -7.19 -9.23 -12.43
N ILE A 52 -8.28 -9.46 -13.17
CA ILE A 52 -9.65 -9.12 -12.74
C ILE A 52 -10.03 -9.90 -11.47
N LEU A 53 -9.75 -11.22 -11.45
CA LEU A 53 -10.04 -12.05 -10.27
C LEU A 53 -9.19 -11.63 -9.07
N SER A 54 -7.94 -11.25 -9.30
CA SER A 54 -7.06 -10.72 -8.25
C SER A 54 -7.59 -9.40 -7.70
N ILE A 55 -8.04 -8.49 -8.57
CA ILE A 55 -8.65 -7.21 -8.18
C ILE A 55 -9.91 -7.46 -7.34
N ILE A 56 -10.83 -8.30 -7.82
CA ILE A 56 -12.07 -8.62 -7.08
C ILE A 56 -11.73 -9.24 -5.72
N GLY A 57 -10.80 -10.20 -5.67
CA GLY A 57 -10.38 -10.81 -4.41
C GLY A 57 -9.78 -9.80 -3.43
N CYS A 58 -8.94 -8.88 -3.90
CA CYS A 58 -8.40 -7.81 -3.07
C CYS A 58 -9.49 -6.83 -2.59
N LEU A 59 -10.48 -6.49 -3.45
CA LEU A 59 -11.61 -5.66 -3.07
C LEU A 59 -12.45 -6.31 -1.97
N VAL A 60 -12.66 -7.63 -2.03
CA VAL A 60 -13.32 -8.38 -0.95
C VAL A 60 -12.51 -8.31 0.34
N CYS A 61 -11.18 -8.43 0.28
CA CYS A 61 -10.30 -8.26 1.44
C CYS A 61 -10.32 -6.84 2.02
N ALA A 62 -10.68 -5.82 1.24
CA ALA A 62 -10.79 -4.44 1.68
C ALA A 62 -12.12 -4.11 2.40
N ILE A 63 -13.14 -4.97 2.30
CA ILE A 63 -14.46 -4.73 2.91
C ILE A 63 -14.35 -4.43 4.42
N PRO A 64 -13.62 -5.20 5.25
CA PRO A 64 -13.50 -4.90 6.68
C PRO A 64 -12.90 -3.51 6.95
N THR A 65 -11.89 -3.10 6.19
CA THR A 65 -11.26 -1.78 6.31
C THR A 65 -12.25 -0.68 5.95
N VAL A 66 -13.02 -0.83 4.87
CA VAL A 66 -14.04 0.15 4.47
C VAL A 66 -15.15 0.25 5.52
N LEU A 67 -15.60 -0.88 6.08
CA LEU A 67 -16.62 -0.88 7.15
C LEU A 67 -16.10 -0.21 8.43
N PHE A 68 -14.84 -0.46 8.80
CA PHE A 68 -14.20 0.20 9.93
C PHE A 68 -14.17 1.72 9.75
N LEU A 69 -13.66 2.19 8.60
CA LEU A 69 -13.59 3.62 8.29
C LEU A 69 -15.00 4.25 8.22
N PHE A 70 -15.99 3.53 7.71
CA PHE A 70 -17.38 3.99 7.68
C PHE A 70 -17.95 4.19 9.08
N TRP A 71 -17.78 3.19 9.97
CA TRP A 71 -18.33 3.24 11.32
C TRP A 71 -17.67 4.32 12.19
N ASN A 72 -16.37 4.56 11.99
CA ASN A 72 -15.63 5.60 12.69
C ASN A 72 -15.75 6.99 12.06
N LYS A 73 -16.51 7.13 10.97
CA LYS A 73 -16.69 8.40 10.23
C LYS A 73 -15.38 8.97 9.68
N GLU A 74 -14.45 8.09 9.32
CA GLU A 74 -13.13 8.42 8.75
C GLU A 74 -13.09 8.25 7.22
N LEU A 75 -14.24 7.94 6.61
CA LEU A 75 -14.37 7.98 5.16
C LEU A 75 -14.39 9.45 4.67
N HIS A 76 -13.23 9.91 4.19
CA HIS A 76 -13.04 11.27 3.67
C HIS A 76 -13.57 11.49 2.23
N GLY A 77 -14.18 10.47 1.62
CA GLY A 77 -14.74 10.51 0.26
C GLY A 77 -14.43 9.24 -0.53
N PHE A 78 -14.89 9.20 -1.78
CA PHE A 78 -14.64 8.06 -2.68
C PHE A 78 -13.27 8.11 -3.36
N PHE A 79 -12.63 9.29 -3.39
CA PHE A 79 -11.35 9.47 -4.05
C PHE A 79 -10.23 8.83 -3.19
N PRO A 80 -9.32 8.01 -3.76
CA PRO A 80 -8.31 7.33 -2.97
C PRO A 80 -7.25 8.31 -2.43
N PHE A 81 -6.38 7.83 -1.54
CA PHE A 81 -5.25 8.57 -0.98
C PHE A 81 -5.59 9.87 -0.23
N GLN A 82 -6.85 10.09 0.16
CA GLN A 82 -7.29 11.25 0.95
C GLN A 82 -6.66 11.30 2.36
N GLY A 83 -6.19 10.17 2.88
CA GLY A 83 -5.42 10.11 4.13
C GLY A 83 -4.00 10.72 4.04
N MET A 84 -3.48 10.92 2.82
CA MET A 84 -2.22 11.65 2.65
C MET A 84 -2.48 13.15 2.84
N PHE A 85 -1.81 13.75 3.83
CA PHE A 85 -2.18 15.07 4.33
C PHE A 85 -2.03 16.24 3.33
N LEU A 86 -1.36 16.05 2.19
CA LEU A 86 -1.28 17.04 1.10
C LEU A 86 -2.27 16.77 -0.03
N THR A 87 -3.06 15.69 0.00
CA THR A 87 -3.95 15.32 -1.11
C THR A 87 -4.92 16.44 -1.47
N ASN A 88 -5.54 17.07 -0.47
CA ASN A 88 -6.43 18.21 -0.73
C ASN A 88 -5.70 19.38 -1.39
N ASP A 89 -4.53 19.76 -0.87
CA ASP A 89 -3.74 20.86 -1.43
C ASP A 89 -3.27 20.55 -2.87
N ILE A 90 -2.88 19.30 -3.13
CA ILE A 90 -2.54 18.82 -4.47
C ILE A 90 -3.72 18.99 -5.42
N LEU A 91 -4.92 18.54 -5.01
CA LEU A 91 -6.12 18.60 -5.85
C LEU A 91 -6.58 20.03 -6.15
N GLN A 92 -6.30 20.98 -5.27
CA GLN A 92 -6.61 22.40 -5.48
C GLN A 92 -5.59 23.14 -6.36
N THR A 93 -4.49 22.50 -6.76
CA THR A 93 -3.53 23.13 -7.69
C THR A 93 -4.05 23.14 -9.14
N PRO A 94 -3.64 24.11 -9.98
CA PRO A 94 -4.05 24.17 -11.38
C PRO A 94 -3.60 22.95 -12.19
N ILE A 95 -4.35 22.62 -13.24
CA ILE A 95 -3.93 21.63 -14.24
C ILE A 95 -2.72 22.19 -15.02
N PRO A 96 -1.66 21.39 -15.30
CA PRO A 96 -1.56 19.94 -15.07
C PRO A 96 -0.87 19.53 -13.76
N GLN A 97 -0.58 20.49 -12.88
CA GLN A 97 0.20 20.24 -11.66
C GLN A 97 -0.47 19.25 -10.72
N ASN A 98 -1.79 19.37 -10.51
CA ASN A 98 -2.57 18.46 -9.69
C ASN A 98 -2.49 17.00 -10.19
N ILE A 99 -2.61 16.79 -11.50
CA ILE A 99 -2.54 15.47 -12.13
C ILE A 99 -1.16 14.87 -11.91
N ILE A 100 -0.08 15.63 -12.16
CA ILE A 100 1.30 15.14 -12.01
C ILE A 100 1.56 14.73 -10.55
N LEU A 101 1.28 15.62 -9.60
CA LEU A 101 1.49 15.35 -8.18
C LEU A 101 0.67 14.17 -7.68
N TYR A 102 -0.60 14.08 -8.10
CA TYR A 102 -1.46 12.98 -7.71
C TYR A 102 -1.01 11.64 -8.31
N LEU A 103 -0.54 11.61 -9.56
CA LEU A 103 0.06 10.42 -10.16
C LEU A 103 1.32 9.97 -9.41
N LEU A 104 2.14 10.91 -8.93
CA LEU A 104 3.30 10.58 -8.08
C LEU A 104 2.89 9.96 -6.74
N VAL A 105 1.80 10.44 -6.13
CA VAL A 105 1.22 9.81 -4.93
C VAL A 105 0.75 8.39 -5.24
N MET A 106 -0.04 8.21 -6.31
CA MET A 106 -0.52 6.89 -6.72
C MET A 106 0.63 5.90 -7.01
N LEU A 107 1.71 6.39 -7.63
CA LEU A 107 2.87 5.57 -7.95
C LEU A 107 3.60 5.08 -6.69
N VAL A 108 3.82 5.96 -5.70
CA VAL A 108 4.61 5.60 -4.51
C VAL A 108 3.77 4.86 -3.46
N TRP A 109 2.63 5.43 -3.06
CA TRP A 109 1.76 4.85 -2.03
C TRP A 109 0.94 3.68 -2.57
N GLY A 110 0.38 3.82 -3.78
CA GLY A 110 -0.41 2.74 -4.37
C GLY A 110 0.46 1.61 -4.87
N PHE A 111 1.32 1.90 -5.84
CA PHE A 111 2.08 0.87 -6.55
C PHE A 111 3.36 0.45 -5.82
N GLY A 112 4.15 1.39 -5.32
CA GLY A 112 5.39 1.10 -4.60
C GLY A 112 5.16 0.26 -3.35
N GLU A 113 4.28 0.73 -2.47
CA GLU A 113 3.97 0.03 -1.22
C GLU A 113 3.35 -1.36 -1.47
N SER A 114 2.45 -1.49 -2.43
CA SER A 114 1.88 -2.81 -2.75
C SER A 114 2.94 -3.78 -3.30
N LEU A 115 3.85 -3.31 -4.18
CA LEU A 115 4.96 -4.13 -4.65
C LEU A 115 5.90 -4.53 -3.51
N PHE A 116 6.13 -3.65 -2.53
CA PHE A 116 7.01 -3.93 -1.38
C PHE A 116 6.56 -5.21 -0.67
N TYR A 117 5.28 -5.27 -0.29
CA TYR A 117 4.72 -6.41 0.42
C TYR A 117 4.65 -7.68 -0.44
N VAL A 118 4.43 -7.54 -1.76
CA VAL A 118 4.42 -8.67 -2.68
C VAL A 118 5.81 -9.29 -2.82
N ILE A 119 6.83 -8.46 -3.02
CA ILE A 119 8.22 -8.91 -3.19
C ILE A 119 8.73 -9.51 -1.88
N LEU A 120 8.50 -8.83 -0.76
CA LEU A 120 8.84 -9.32 0.57
C LEU A 120 8.24 -10.70 0.81
N SER A 121 6.92 -10.84 0.60
CA SER A 121 6.23 -12.12 0.78
C SER A 121 6.84 -13.22 -0.07
N GLN A 122 7.14 -12.95 -1.34
CA GLN A 122 7.74 -13.94 -2.23
C GLN A 122 9.15 -14.34 -1.84
N LYS A 123 9.99 -13.38 -1.42
CA LYS A 123 11.34 -13.69 -0.96
C LYS A 123 11.29 -14.52 0.32
N VAL A 124 10.42 -14.19 1.28
CA VAL A 124 10.20 -15.00 2.49
C VAL A 124 9.70 -16.40 2.14
N ASN A 125 8.70 -16.52 1.26
CA ASN A 125 8.11 -17.80 0.88
C ASN A 125 9.05 -18.67 0.02
N SER A 126 10.10 -18.09 -0.56
CA SER A 126 11.17 -18.85 -1.21
C SER A 126 12.02 -19.63 -0.22
N LEU A 127 12.13 -19.18 1.05
CA LEU A 127 12.81 -19.90 2.12
C LEU A 127 11.97 -21.08 2.63
N LYS A 128 10.65 -20.90 2.70
CA LYS A 128 9.70 -21.94 3.12
C LYS A 128 8.39 -21.78 2.36
N LYS A 129 8.08 -22.77 1.50
CA LYS A 129 6.85 -22.76 0.70
C LYS A 129 5.60 -22.67 1.59
N PRO A 130 4.59 -21.88 1.21
CA PRO A 130 3.31 -21.82 1.92
C PRO A 130 2.64 -23.19 2.00
N LYS A 131 1.91 -23.45 3.08
CA LYS A 131 1.12 -24.69 3.27
C LYS A 131 -0.32 -24.34 3.60
N GLY A 132 -1.23 -24.55 2.64
CA GLY A 132 -2.65 -24.26 2.81
C GLY A 132 -2.89 -22.77 3.10
N LEU A 133 -3.56 -22.47 4.22
CA LEU A 133 -3.80 -21.10 4.68
C LEU A 133 -2.62 -20.49 5.43
N LEU A 134 -1.53 -21.23 5.69
CA LEU A 134 -0.35 -20.72 6.38
C LEU A 134 0.65 -20.18 5.35
N ASN A 135 0.67 -18.86 5.20
CA ASN A 135 1.60 -18.13 4.37
C ASN A 135 2.45 -17.18 5.23
N VAL A 136 3.72 -17.54 5.43
CA VAL A 136 4.64 -16.78 6.29
C VAL A 136 4.98 -15.42 5.68
N GLY A 137 5.15 -15.35 4.36
CA GLY A 137 5.38 -14.09 3.66
C GLY A 137 4.21 -13.11 3.81
N ALA A 138 2.98 -13.59 3.64
CA ALA A 138 1.77 -12.79 3.84
C ALA A 138 1.62 -12.34 5.31
N LEU A 139 1.91 -13.23 6.26
CA LEU A 139 1.88 -12.92 7.68
C LEU A 139 2.86 -11.81 8.02
N LEU A 140 4.12 -11.94 7.61
CA LEU A 140 5.14 -10.92 7.86
C LEU A 140 4.78 -9.59 7.20
N SER A 141 4.28 -9.61 5.95
CA SER A 141 3.83 -8.39 5.28
C SER A 141 2.70 -7.69 6.04
N ALA A 142 1.70 -8.43 6.55
CA ALA A 142 0.60 -7.86 7.32
C ALA A 142 1.09 -7.27 8.67
N LEU A 143 1.98 -7.96 9.37
CA LEU A 143 2.57 -7.47 10.61
C LEU A 143 3.42 -6.20 10.39
N ILE A 144 4.22 -6.17 9.33
CA ILE A 144 5.01 -4.99 8.97
C ILE A 144 4.10 -3.83 8.61
N ALA A 145 2.99 -4.06 7.89
CA ALA A 145 2.04 -3.01 7.57
C ALA A 145 1.44 -2.37 8.82
N ILE A 146 0.98 -3.17 9.78
CA ILE A 146 0.46 -2.71 11.08
C ILE A 146 1.51 -1.89 11.84
N LEU A 147 2.76 -2.35 11.85
CA LEU A 147 3.87 -1.65 12.53
C LEU A 147 4.18 -0.30 11.87
N ILE A 148 4.28 -0.26 10.54
CA ILE A 148 4.58 0.98 9.79
C ILE A 148 3.46 2.01 9.96
N HIS A 149 2.21 1.57 9.98
CA HIS A 149 1.05 2.44 10.17
C HIS A 149 0.81 2.82 11.64
N GLY A 150 1.62 2.30 12.57
CA GLY A 150 1.55 2.67 13.99
C GLY A 150 0.26 2.21 14.67
N MET A 151 -0.39 1.15 14.17
CA MET A 151 -1.61 0.56 14.74
C MET A 151 -1.27 -0.24 16.01
N LEU A 152 -0.73 0.45 17.03
CA LEU A 152 -0.22 -0.11 18.28
C LEU A 152 -1.01 0.44 19.46
N GLY A 153 -1.80 -0.43 20.10
CA GLY A 153 -2.61 -0.06 21.26
C GLY A 153 -3.53 -1.18 21.70
N PHE A 154 -4.14 -1.02 22.87
CA PHE A 154 -5.10 -1.97 23.44
C PHE A 154 -6.54 -1.42 23.44
N ASP A 155 -6.76 -0.25 22.83
CA ASP A 155 -8.10 0.27 22.61
C ASP A 155 -8.84 -0.56 21.55
N MET A 156 -10.16 -0.72 21.72
CA MET A 156 -10.96 -1.55 20.82
C MET A 156 -10.96 -1.03 19.38
N ALA A 157 -10.94 0.29 19.16
CA ALA A 157 -10.88 0.84 17.82
C ALA A 157 -9.53 0.50 17.16
N ILE A 158 -8.41 0.67 17.86
CA ILE A 158 -7.07 0.34 17.35
C ILE A 158 -6.96 -1.16 17.04
N ILE A 159 -7.50 -2.03 17.90
CA ILE A 159 -7.51 -3.48 17.67
C ILE A 159 -8.31 -3.82 16.41
N LEU A 160 -9.50 -3.24 16.24
CA LEU A 160 -10.34 -3.47 15.06
C LEU A 160 -9.69 -2.94 13.78
N GLU A 161 -9.02 -1.78 13.85
CA GLU A 161 -8.25 -1.22 12.73
C GLU A 161 -7.11 -2.15 12.31
N ALA A 162 -6.32 -2.63 13.28
CA ALA A 162 -5.23 -3.56 13.06
C ALA A 162 -5.73 -4.88 12.47
N MET A 163 -6.87 -5.40 12.94
CA MET A 163 -7.50 -6.60 12.38
C MET A 163 -7.99 -6.39 10.95
N ALA A 164 -8.63 -5.26 10.65
CA ALA A 164 -9.09 -4.94 9.31
C ALA A 164 -7.90 -4.81 8.34
N THR A 165 -6.84 -4.11 8.76
CA THR A 165 -5.58 -3.99 8.01
C THR A 165 -4.90 -5.34 7.82
N PHE A 166 -4.89 -6.19 8.85
CA PHE A 166 -4.39 -7.55 8.73
C PHE A 166 -5.11 -8.32 7.63
N ILE A 167 -6.45 -8.31 7.62
CA ILE A 167 -7.26 -9.02 6.62
C ILE A 167 -6.98 -8.48 5.22
N LEU A 168 -6.92 -7.15 5.06
CA LEU A 168 -6.60 -6.51 3.80
C LEU A 168 -5.23 -6.98 3.28
N MET A 169 -4.19 -6.87 4.10
CA MET A 169 -2.81 -7.15 3.71
C MET A 169 -2.55 -8.64 3.49
N TYR A 170 -2.91 -9.47 4.48
CA TYR A 170 -2.75 -10.91 4.40
C TYR A 170 -3.58 -11.51 3.27
N GLY A 171 -4.86 -11.12 3.21
CA GLY A 171 -5.81 -11.60 2.23
C GLY A 171 -5.39 -11.27 0.80
N SER A 172 -4.97 -10.03 0.54
CA SER A 172 -4.54 -9.60 -0.80
C SER A 172 -3.35 -10.43 -1.33
N ILE A 173 -2.38 -10.74 -0.47
CA ILE A 173 -1.22 -11.56 -0.86
C ILE A 173 -1.64 -13.02 -1.12
N VAL A 174 -2.48 -13.59 -0.25
CA VAL A 174 -2.99 -14.97 -0.42
C VAL A 174 -3.84 -15.10 -1.68
N VAL A 175 -4.71 -14.12 -1.97
CA VAL A 175 -5.48 -14.05 -3.22
C VAL A 175 -4.55 -14.10 -4.41
N LYS A 176 -3.55 -13.21 -4.45
CA LYS A 176 -2.58 -13.15 -5.55
C LYS A 176 -1.80 -14.46 -5.72
N GLU A 177 -1.44 -15.15 -4.64
CA GLU A 177 -0.75 -16.44 -4.75
C GLU A 177 -1.65 -17.54 -5.30
N LYS A 178 -2.90 -17.62 -4.86
CA LYS A 178 -3.86 -18.61 -5.39
C LYS A 178 -4.12 -18.40 -6.89
N GLN A 179 -4.26 -17.15 -7.33
CA GLN A 179 -4.46 -16.81 -8.74
C GLN A 179 -3.22 -17.07 -9.61
N ARG A 180 -2.01 -17.08 -9.03
CA ARG A 180 -0.77 -17.40 -9.76
C ARG A 180 -0.63 -18.91 -10.06
N ILE A 181 -1.24 -19.77 -9.26
CA ILE A 181 -1.15 -21.24 -9.41
C ILE A 181 -2.14 -21.76 -10.48
N GLN A 182 -3.13 -20.94 -10.89
CA GLN A 182 -4.14 -21.23 -11.91
C GLN A 182 -3.73 -20.69 -13.30
#